data_AF-A0A2S2NW75-F1
#
_entry.id   AF-A0A2S2NW75-F1
#
_cell.length_a   1.000
_cell.length_b   1.000
_cell.length_c   1.000
_cell.angle_alpha   90.00
_cell.angle_beta   90.00
_cell.angle_gamma   90.00
#
_symmetry.space_group_name_H-M   'P 1'
#
loop_
_entity.id
_entity.type
_entity.pdbx_description
1 polymer ?
#
loop_
_entity_poly.entity_id
_entity_poly.type
_entity_poly.pdbx_seq_one_letter_code
_entity_poly.pdbx_strand_id
1 'polypeptide(L)'
;MVACKKPLAMFPKTSKTNNNCSDKVSLKTITNIKKHSIKEELLDEIDEMNEDQMSLLKDTDFLQTITMTENDIENKFGSNHLKEEQDFYNSIELSKSKDKLSKRERNRNIVAKNKLELKEAIKQLNIKGREKSLNQTLLAYIDLCVCCGFLNRGLAALNHYCYKSVSNKVSLKITDIRIFTCLMHGFASKGNYEKLKEIWSLLELSQTKPNIQAYAAAFECLVNKKEPGSFDILQELSKQFLSDGFSFNNLFDNCVYVGNQREQVLKAVRLLNPSFEPHHSIENIYYSCSLLDHLNSQKSTFKCPAEGLLDKKKILECARKQLELEMSTVVKVKSVDNNNSTPSQKVLDYRNKLEDLQEKWKETIRNAIARELESIRAQHNCLKSYRNVNIYPYLRVLNTEQYVDIIIQEVRKLAEGSETFSPTVNLLYRNLANQVRLRYQIKYKKNTKILEKIKAVYSDYCLWYMNSENSDSQNTRQKWQQLIYKYKAMGADIEQDDKQWPSTVLNSIGKFLYN
;
A
#
# COMPACT_ATOMS: atom_id res chain seq x y z
N MET A 1 -33.84 46.42 -32.06
CA MET A 1 -32.61 46.76 -32.83
C MET A 1 -31.46 45.91 -32.29
N VAL A 2 -31.16 44.81 -32.99
CA VAL A 2 -29.85 44.47 -33.62
C VAL A 2 -28.78 44.06 -32.57
N ALA A 3 -28.60 42.80 -32.19
CA ALA A 3 -28.07 41.63 -32.93
C ALA A 3 -26.64 41.83 -33.50
N CYS A 4 -25.63 41.19 -32.88
CA CYS A 4 -24.36 40.89 -33.54
C CYS A 4 -23.90 39.46 -33.18
N LYS A 5 -23.87 38.61 -34.22
CA LYS A 5 -23.36 37.24 -34.25
C LYS A 5 -21.85 37.25 -34.59
N LYS A 6 -21.18 36.16 -34.18
CA LYS A 6 -19.81 35.72 -34.49
C LYS A 6 -19.41 35.86 -35.97
N PRO A 7 -18.10 35.99 -36.26
CA PRO A 7 -17.52 35.57 -37.53
C PRO A 7 -16.72 34.24 -37.42
N LEU A 8 -16.89 33.41 -38.46
CA LEU A 8 -16.03 32.30 -38.89
C LEU A 8 -14.85 32.85 -39.73
N ALA A 9 -13.70 32.18 -39.66
CA ALA A 9 -12.67 32.14 -40.71
C ALA A 9 -12.11 30.71 -40.69
N MET A 10 -12.30 29.80 -41.65
CA MET A 10 -12.01 29.79 -43.10
C MET A 10 -10.51 29.72 -43.40
N PHE A 11 -9.98 28.49 -43.45
CA PHE A 11 -8.66 28.16 -44.02
C PHE A 11 -8.80 27.67 -45.46
N PRO A 12 -7.87 27.99 -46.38
CA PRO A 12 -7.98 27.64 -47.79
C PRO A 12 -7.32 26.30 -48.15
N LYS A 13 -7.84 25.67 -49.21
CA LYS A 13 -7.25 24.53 -49.93
C LYS A 13 -6.31 25.03 -51.03
N THR A 14 -5.19 24.36 -51.25
CA THR A 14 -4.48 24.31 -52.54
C THR A 14 -3.95 22.90 -52.82
N SER A 15 -3.78 22.60 -54.10
CA SER A 15 -3.72 21.26 -54.70
C SER A 15 -2.55 21.12 -55.68
N LYS A 16 -2.09 19.88 -55.88
CA LYS A 16 -1.27 19.31 -57.00
C LYS A 16 0.23 19.69 -56.95
N THR A 17 1.19 18.78 -57.20
CA THR A 17 1.38 17.96 -58.41
C THR A 17 2.20 16.66 -58.20
N ASN A 18 1.98 15.71 -59.12
CA ASN A 18 2.69 14.44 -59.31
C ASN A 18 4.17 14.61 -59.71
N ASN A 19 5.01 13.62 -59.35
CA ASN A 19 6.03 13.10 -60.26
C ASN A 19 6.32 11.62 -59.96
N ASN A 20 6.35 10.83 -61.05
CA ASN A 20 6.67 9.40 -61.09
C ASN A 20 8.17 9.16 -60.86
N CYS A 21 8.53 8.07 -60.19
CA CYS A 21 9.58 7.18 -60.67
C CYS A 21 9.37 5.77 -60.10
N SER A 22 9.40 4.79 -60.99
CA SER A 22 9.37 3.35 -60.73
C SER A 22 10.64 2.90 -60.02
N ASP A 23 10.54 1.98 -59.05
CA ASP A 23 11.26 0.71 -59.13
C ASP A 23 10.82 -0.32 -58.08
N LYS A 24 10.85 -1.58 -58.53
CA LYS A 24 10.35 -2.79 -57.87
C LYS A 24 11.12 -3.11 -56.59
N VAL A 25 10.44 -3.21 -55.44
CA VAL A 25 10.95 -3.98 -54.28
C VAL A 25 9.81 -4.72 -53.54
N SER A 26 9.79 -6.04 -53.72
CA SER A 26 9.22 -7.14 -52.90
C SER A 26 8.03 -6.91 -51.95
N LEU A 27 6.92 -7.58 -52.26
CA LEU A 27 5.64 -7.71 -51.53
C LEU A 27 5.67 -8.39 -50.13
N LYS A 28 6.82 -8.58 -49.47
CA LYS A 28 6.90 -9.20 -48.12
C LYS A 28 7.02 -8.20 -46.96
N THR A 29 7.18 -6.91 -47.24
CA THR A 29 7.42 -5.88 -46.22
C THR A 29 6.14 -5.11 -45.81
N ILE A 30 5.08 -5.18 -46.61
CA ILE A 30 3.88 -4.33 -46.44
C ILE A 30 2.94 -4.81 -45.31
N THR A 31 2.98 -6.09 -44.92
CA THR A 31 2.18 -6.62 -43.80
C THR A 31 2.75 -6.27 -42.42
N ASN A 32 4.06 -6.04 -42.29
CA ASN A 32 4.68 -5.62 -41.03
C ASN A 32 4.64 -4.09 -40.82
N ILE A 33 4.69 -3.30 -41.89
CA ILE A 33 4.65 -1.83 -41.78
C ILE A 33 3.28 -1.32 -41.33
N LYS A 34 2.18 -1.95 -41.75
CA LYS A 34 0.83 -1.58 -41.26
C LYS A 34 0.59 -1.93 -39.79
N LYS A 35 1.27 -2.95 -39.25
CA LYS A 35 1.14 -3.33 -37.82
C LYS A 35 1.99 -2.44 -36.90
N HIS A 36 3.08 -1.88 -37.42
CA HIS A 36 3.97 -0.97 -36.69
C HIS A 36 3.45 0.47 -36.71
N SER A 37 2.97 0.96 -37.86
CA SER A 37 2.45 2.33 -38.03
C SER A 37 1.18 2.59 -37.22
N ILE A 38 0.27 1.61 -37.08
CA ILE A 38 -0.92 1.75 -36.22
C ILE A 38 -0.54 1.76 -34.72
N LYS A 39 0.61 1.16 -34.37
CA LYS A 39 1.11 1.13 -32.99
C LYS A 39 1.79 2.46 -32.63
N GLU A 40 2.54 3.06 -33.55
CA GLU A 40 3.17 4.37 -33.40
C GLU A 40 2.15 5.53 -33.37
N GLU A 41 1.13 5.53 -34.24
CA GLU A 41 0.08 6.58 -34.21
C GLU A 41 -0.79 6.56 -32.94
N LEU A 42 -0.89 5.41 -32.24
CA LEU A 42 -1.59 5.30 -30.95
C LEU A 42 -0.68 5.63 -29.74
N LEU A 43 0.63 5.66 -29.93
CA LEU A 43 1.62 5.90 -28.88
C LEU A 43 2.05 7.38 -28.78
N ASP A 44 1.96 8.14 -29.87
CA ASP A 44 2.40 9.54 -29.91
C ASP A 44 1.43 10.55 -29.25
N GLU A 45 0.23 10.11 -28.81
CA GLU A 45 -0.71 10.97 -28.04
C GLU A 45 -0.63 10.79 -26.50
N ILE A 46 0.40 10.11 -25.99
CA ILE A 46 0.52 9.71 -24.57
C ILE A 46 1.45 10.59 -23.73
N ASP A 47 2.17 11.55 -24.32
CA ASP A 47 3.05 12.43 -23.54
C ASP A 47 2.44 13.81 -23.29
N GLU A 48 1.79 13.93 -22.13
CA GLU A 48 1.80 15.12 -21.27
C GLU A 48 1.33 14.70 -19.86
N MET A 49 2.30 14.39 -18.98
CA MET A 49 2.04 14.20 -17.56
C MET A 49 2.16 15.53 -16.83
N ASN A 50 1.15 15.91 -16.04
CA ASN A 50 1.29 16.99 -15.04
C ASN A 50 2.35 16.62 -14.00
N GLU A 51 3.28 17.54 -13.69
CA GLU A 51 4.35 17.36 -12.68
C GLU A 51 3.83 16.88 -11.31
N ASP A 52 2.63 17.28 -10.93
CA ASP A 52 1.96 16.88 -9.70
C ASP A 52 1.72 15.35 -9.61
N GLN A 53 1.52 14.66 -10.73
CA GLN A 53 1.28 13.20 -10.78
C GLN A 53 2.58 12.39 -10.68
N MET A 54 3.71 12.96 -11.13
CA MET A 54 5.04 12.38 -10.91
C MET A 54 5.50 12.54 -9.46
N SER A 55 5.00 13.54 -8.73
CA SER A 55 5.30 13.74 -7.31
C SER A 55 4.75 12.61 -6.42
N LEU A 56 3.60 12.03 -6.77
CA LEU A 56 2.96 10.92 -6.03
C LEU A 56 3.82 9.65 -6.00
N LEU A 57 4.69 9.45 -7.00
CA LEU A 57 5.53 8.26 -7.16
C LEU A 57 6.93 8.41 -6.54
N LYS A 58 7.29 9.61 -6.05
CA LYS A 58 8.61 9.91 -5.49
C LYS A 58 8.57 9.84 -3.96
N ASP A 59 8.95 8.72 -3.37
CA ASP A 59 9.14 8.65 -1.91
C ASP A 59 10.30 9.57 -1.49
N THR A 60 9.95 10.70 -0.88
CA THR A 60 10.86 11.83 -0.63
C THR A 60 11.89 11.49 0.44
N ASP A 61 11.50 10.74 1.47
CA ASP A 61 12.37 10.34 2.59
C ASP A 61 13.48 9.36 2.12
N PHE A 62 13.15 8.46 1.18
CA PHE A 62 14.11 7.50 0.62
C PHE A 62 15.05 8.14 -0.41
N LEU A 63 14.53 9.00 -1.30
CA LEU A 63 15.35 9.77 -2.23
C LEU A 63 16.29 10.73 -1.49
N GLN A 64 15.87 11.30 -0.37
CA GLN A 64 16.70 12.16 0.48
C GLN A 64 17.82 11.38 1.19
N THR A 65 17.53 10.15 1.64
CA THR A 65 18.57 9.26 2.19
C THR A 65 19.59 8.88 1.11
N ILE A 66 19.14 8.63 -0.12
CA ILE A 66 20.01 8.36 -1.26
C ILE A 66 20.86 9.57 -1.61
N THR A 67 20.29 10.78 -1.73
CA THR A 67 21.06 11.98 -2.06
C THR A 67 22.05 12.34 -0.96
N MET A 68 21.73 12.09 0.31
CA MET A 68 22.69 12.21 1.41
C MET A 68 23.84 11.21 1.26
N THR A 69 23.57 9.95 0.90
CA THR A 69 24.64 8.97 0.64
C THR A 69 25.45 9.29 -0.62
N GLU A 70 24.85 9.86 -1.66
CA GLU A 70 25.54 10.32 -2.87
C GLU A 70 26.49 11.48 -2.54
N ASN A 71 26.04 12.46 -1.74
CA ASN A 71 26.85 13.58 -1.27
C ASN A 71 27.98 13.16 -0.31
N ASP A 72 27.75 12.22 0.60
CA ASP A 72 28.77 11.70 1.52
C ASP A 72 29.90 10.96 0.78
N ILE A 73 29.57 10.33 -0.35
CA ILE A 73 30.52 9.65 -1.23
C ILE A 73 31.30 10.66 -2.06
N GLU A 74 30.64 11.66 -2.66
CA GLU A 74 31.33 12.75 -3.37
C GLU A 74 32.30 13.50 -2.46
N ASN A 75 31.93 13.75 -1.20
CA ASN A 75 32.80 14.37 -0.20
C ASN A 75 34.00 13.48 0.19
N LYS A 76 33.80 12.16 0.35
CA LYS A 76 34.89 11.20 0.64
C LYS A 76 35.92 11.09 -0.50
N PHE A 77 35.48 11.19 -1.75
CA PHE A 77 36.38 11.09 -2.91
C PHE A 77 36.91 12.45 -3.39
N GLY A 78 36.22 13.56 -3.08
CA GLY A 78 36.70 14.93 -3.35
C GLY A 78 37.78 15.39 -2.37
N SER A 79 37.68 14.99 -1.09
CA SER A 79 38.67 15.38 -0.06
C SER A 79 40.06 14.74 -0.25
N ASN A 80 40.11 13.51 -0.79
CA ASN A 80 41.37 12.81 -1.02
C ASN A 80 42.17 13.35 -2.22
N HIS A 81 41.53 14.06 -3.16
CA HIS A 81 42.22 14.61 -4.33
C HIS A 81 42.97 15.93 -4.03
N LEU A 82 42.54 16.68 -3.02
CA LEU A 82 43.18 17.94 -2.61
C LEU A 82 44.37 17.74 -1.67
N LYS A 83 44.39 16.67 -0.85
CA LYS A 83 45.53 16.37 0.02
C LYS A 83 46.69 15.70 -0.73
N GLU A 84 46.39 14.86 -1.73
CA GLU A 84 47.44 14.16 -2.48
C GLU A 84 48.19 15.07 -3.48
N GLU A 85 47.63 16.21 -3.91
CA GLU A 85 48.34 17.18 -4.77
C GLU A 85 49.27 18.12 -3.99
N GLN A 86 48.91 18.50 -2.75
CA GLN A 86 49.74 19.37 -1.92
C GLN A 86 50.95 18.64 -1.28
N ASP A 87 50.78 17.36 -0.94
CA ASP A 87 51.89 16.56 -0.39
C ASP A 87 52.89 16.08 -1.47
N PHE A 88 52.55 16.19 -2.76
CA PHE A 88 53.39 15.71 -3.86
C PHE A 88 54.39 16.74 -4.42
N TYR A 89 54.16 18.04 -4.21
CA TYR A 89 55.11 19.08 -4.63
C TYR A 89 56.35 19.20 -3.72
N ASN A 90 56.30 18.60 -2.52
CA ASN A 90 57.39 18.67 -1.55
C ASN A 90 58.37 17.48 -1.57
N SER A 91 58.16 16.49 -2.44
CA SER A 91 59.03 15.30 -2.48
C SER A 91 59.42 14.92 -3.91
N ILE A 92 60.16 15.80 -4.58
CA ILE A 92 60.90 15.44 -5.80
C ILE A 92 62.38 15.38 -5.44
N GLU A 93 62.88 14.18 -5.17
CA GLU A 93 64.28 13.83 -5.41
C GLU A 93 64.36 12.40 -5.96
N LEU A 94 65.23 12.24 -6.97
CA LEU A 94 65.23 11.17 -7.95
C LEU A 94 65.70 9.81 -7.42
N SER A 95 65.07 8.74 -7.95
CA SER A 95 65.69 7.59 -8.66
C SER A 95 65.11 6.21 -8.26
N LYS A 96 65.16 5.27 -9.24
CA LYS A 96 64.66 3.87 -9.28
C LYS A 96 63.17 3.72 -9.61
N SER A 97 62.79 3.67 -10.89
CA SER A 97 62.93 2.57 -11.88
C SER A 97 61.55 1.92 -12.14
N LYS A 98 61.30 1.53 -13.39
CA LYS A 98 60.00 1.29 -14.07
C LYS A 98 58.94 0.46 -13.32
N ASP A 99 59.30 -0.32 -12.29
CA ASP A 99 58.38 -1.11 -11.46
C ASP A 99 57.43 -0.29 -10.57
N LYS A 100 57.86 0.89 -10.08
CA LYS A 100 56.99 1.75 -9.26
C LYS A 100 55.87 2.41 -10.07
N LEU A 101 56.13 2.73 -11.35
CA LEU A 101 55.13 3.26 -12.28
C LEU A 101 54.10 2.19 -12.67
N SER A 102 54.53 0.96 -12.94
CA SER A 102 53.63 -0.17 -13.23
C SER A 102 52.70 -0.52 -12.06
N LYS A 103 53.22 -0.50 -10.81
CA LYS A 103 52.38 -0.68 -9.61
C LYS A 103 51.40 0.48 -9.40
N ARG A 104 51.79 1.73 -9.69
CA ARG A 104 50.90 2.90 -9.62
C ARG A 104 49.78 2.86 -10.65
N GLU A 105 50.06 2.46 -11.89
CA GLU A 105 49.04 2.28 -12.93
C GLU A 105 48.08 1.14 -12.61
N ARG A 106 48.58 0.01 -12.08
CA ARG A 106 47.73 -1.08 -11.60
C ARG A 106 46.82 -0.62 -10.46
N ASN A 107 47.35 0.12 -9.48
CA ASN A 107 46.54 0.65 -8.38
C ASN A 107 45.51 1.68 -8.87
N ARG A 108 45.86 2.58 -9.80
CA ARG A 108 44.90 3.52 -10.43
C ARG A 108 43.80 2.79 -11.21
N ASN A 109 44.14 1.73 -11.94
CA ASN A 109 43.17 0.91 -12.66
C ASN A 109 42.25 0.13 -11.72
N ILE A 110 42.77 -0.38 -10.59
CA ILE A 110 41.95 -1.02 -9.55
C ILE A 110 41.01 0.00 -8.90
N VAL A 111 41.49 1.20 -8.56
CA VAL A 111 40.65 2.27 -8.00
C VAL A 111 39.59 2.75 -9.00
N ALA A 112 39.94 2.90 -10.28
CA ALA A 112 38.99 3.26 -11.34
C ALA A 112 37.94 2.17 -11.57
N LYS A 113 38.34 0.90 -11.56
CA LYS A 113 37.43 -0.26 -11.65
C LYS A 113 36.49 -0.31 -10.45
N ASN A 114 37.01 -0.19 -9.23
CA ASN A 114 36.21 -0.15 -8.00
C ASN A 114 35.24 1.04 -8.00
N LYS A 115 35.64 2.20 -8.52
CA LYS A 115 34.77 3.39 -8.68
C LYS A 115 33.65 3.15 -9.69
N LEU A 116 33.92 2.42 -10.77
CA LEU A 116 32.91 2.05 -11.76
C LEU A 116 31.91 1.04 -11.19
N GLU A 117 32.41 -0.02 -10.53
CA GLU A 117 31.59 -1.04 -9.86
C GLU A 117 30.70 -0.42 -8.77
N LEU A 118 31.22 0.53 -7.98
CA LEU A 118 30.44 1.24 -6.98
C LEU A 118 29.37 2.13 -7.61
N LYS A 119 29.68 2.85 -8.69
CA LYS A 119 28.69 3.65 -9.45
C LYS A 119 27.58 2.78 -10.03
N GLU A 120 27.92 1.62 -10.57
CA GLU A 120 26.94 0.65 -11.07
C GLU A 120 26.08 0.08 -9.94
N ALA A 121 26.68 -0.26 -8.80
CA ALA A 121 25.95 -0.72 -7.62
C ALA A 121 24.95 0.33 -7.11
N ILE A 122 25.35 1.61 -7.04
CA ILE A 122 24.45 2.72 -6.65
C ILE A 122 23.32 2.87 -7.66
N LYS A 123 23.61 2.82 -8.97
CA LYS A 123 22.58 2.90 -10.02
C LYS A 123 21.56 1.76 -9.89
N GLN A 124 22.03 0.54 -9.61
CA GLN A 124 21.15 -0.61 -9.39
C GLN A 124 20.31 -0.47 -8.11
N LEU A 125 20.90 0.03 -7.02
CA LEU A 125 20.17 0.33 -5.79
C LEU A 125 19.10 1.41 -6.01
N ASN A 126 19.41 2.45 -6.77
CA ASN A 126 18.47 3.52 -7.12
C ASN A 126 17.29 3.00 -7.95
N ILE A 127 17.54 2.10 -8.90
CA ILE A 127 16.48 1.45 -9.68
C ILE A 127 15.60 0.58 -8.76
N LYS A 128 16.20 -0.31 -7.95
CA LYS A 128 15.46 -1.16 -7.01
C LYS A 128 14.63 -0.36 -6.01
N GLY A 129 15.17 0.76 -5.55
CA GLY A 129 14.46 1.66 -4.65
C GLY A 129 13.25 2.32 -5.30
N ARG A 130 13.38 2.78 -6.56
CA ARG A 130 12.25 3.32 -7.34
C ARG A 130 11.20 2.25 -7.64
N GLU A 131 11.63 1.02 -7.93
CA GLU A 131 10.72 -0.12 -8.09
C GLU A 131 9.97 -0.40 -6.80
N LYS A 132 10.65 -0.44 -5.65
CA LYS A 132 10.00 -0.65 -4.35
C LYS A 132 8.95 0.44 -4.05
N SER A 133 9.29 1.71 -4.26
CA SER A 133 8.35 2.84 -4.11
C SER A 133 7.13 2.72 -5.02
N LEU A 134 7.35 2.36 -6.30
CA LEU A 134 6.27 2.13 -7.26
C LEU A 134 5.36 0.98 -6.83
N ASN A 135 5.93 -0.16 -6.45
CA ASN A 135 5.18 -1.34 -6.02
C ASN A 135 4.37 -1.03 -4.74
N GLN A 136 4.95 -0.33 -3.76
CA GLN A 136 4.23 0.09 -2.55
C GLN A 136 3.06 1.03 -2.86
N THR A 137 3.28 2.01 -3.74
CA THR A 137 2.25 2.98 -4.12
C THR A 137 1.13 2.34 -4.92
N LEU A 138 1.47 1.44 -5.84
CA LEU A 138 0.50 0.70 -6.64
C LEU A 138 -0.30 -0.29 -5.77
N LEU A 139 0.36 -0.99 -4.83
CA LEU A 139 -0.30 -1.88 -3.88
C LEU A 139 -1.34 -1.13 -3.04
N ALA A 140 -0.96 0.00 -2.43
CA ALA A 140 -1.87 0.82 -1.64
C ALA A 140 -3.07 1.33 -2.46
N TYR A 141 -2.83 1.72 -3.71
CA TYR A 141 -3.89 2.19 -4.61
C TYR A 141 -4.86 1.08 -5.01
N ILE A 142 -4.33 -0.09 -5.40
CA ILE A 142 -5.17 -1.23 -5.80
C ILE A 142 -5.97 -1.74 -4.62
N ASP A 143 -5.36 -1.85 -3.43
CA ASP A 143 -6.05 -2.28 -2.22
C ASP A 143 -7.25 -1.38 -1.91
N LEU A 144 -7.09 -0.06 -2.05
CA LEU A 144 -8.22 0.86 -1.92
C LEU A 144 -9.23 0.76 -3.04
N CYS A 145 -8.81 0.54 -4.28
CA CYS A 145 -9.74 0.30 -5.37
C CYS A 145 -10.60 -0.93 -5.10
N VAL A 146 -10.03 -2.01 -4.55
CA VAL A 146 -10.76 -3.21 -4.13
C VAL A 146 -11.74 -2.87 -3.00
N CYS A 147 -11.28 -2.18 -1.95
CA CYS A 147 -12.11 -1.82 -0.81
C CYS A 147 -13.27 -0.87 -1.17
N CYS A 148 -13.07 0.04 -2.11
CA CYS A 148 -14.08 0.98 -2.60
C CYS A 148 -14.94 0.41 -3.75
N GLY A 149 -14.67 -0.82 -4.21
CA GLY A 149 -15.41 -1.47 -5.31
C GLY A 149 -15.04 -0.98 -6.72
N PHE A 150 -14.00 -0.16 -6.86
CA PHE A 150 -13.46 0.36 -8.13
C PHE A 150 -12.56 -0.66 -8.86
N LEU A 151 -13.00 -1.91 -8.98
CA LEU A 151 -12.18 -3.01 -9.51
C LEU A 151 -11.66 -2.77 -10.93
N ASN A 152 -12.51 -2.28 -11.83
CA ASN A 152 -12.11 -1.99 -13.21
C ASN A 152 -11.05 -0.87 -13.28
N ARG A 153 -11.01 0.01 -12.27
CA ARG A 153 -10.03 1.10 -12.20
C ARG A 153 -8.69 0.58 -11.71
N GLY A 154 -8.71 -0.29 -10.69
CA GLY A 154 -7.54 -1.04 -10.26
C GLY A 154 -6.93 -1.86 -11.40
N LEU A 155 -7.78 -2.53 -12.19
CA LEU A 155 -7.36 -3.30 -13.36
C LEU A 155 -6.74 -2.45 -14.46
N ALA A 156 -7.37 -1.33 -14.82
CA ALA A 156 -6.82 -0.43 -15.84
C ALA A 156 -5.48 0.18 -15.42
N ALA A 157 -5.32 0.51 -14.13
CA ALA A 157 -4.04 0.97 -13.59
C ALA A 157 -2.99 -0.13 -13.66
N LEU A 158 -3.28 -1.33 -13.15
CA LEU A 158 -2.36 -2.47 -13.20
C LEU A 158 -1.90 -2.76 -14.64
N ASN A 159 -2.85 -2.84 -15.57
CA ASN A 159 -2.62 -3.09 -16.98
C ASN A 159 -1.67 -2.02 -17.60
N HIS A 160 -1.93 -0.74 -17.34
CA HIS A 160 -1.08 0.37 -17.80
C HIS A 160 0.36 0.27 -17.27
N TYR A 161 0.56 0.02 -15.97
CA TYR A 161 1.91 -0.10 -15.41
C TYR A 161 2.62 -1.40 -15.87
N CYS A 162 1.90 -2.52 -16.05
CA CYS A 162 2.45 -3.75 -16.61
C CYS A 162 3.01 -3.51 -18.02
N TYR A 163 2.23 -2.93 -18.94
CA TYR A 163 2.74 -2.65 -20.30
C TYR A 163 3.87 -1.61 -20.31
N LYS A 164 3.78 -0.58 -19.46
CA LYS A 164 4.85 0.41 -19.32
C LYS A 164 6.16 -0.22 -18.82
N SER A 165 6.08 -1.23 -17.95
CA SER A 165 7.27 -1.94 -17.48
C SER A 165 8.01 -2.69 -18.60
N VAL A 166 7.28 -3.13 -19.64
CA VAL A 166 7.84 -3.85 -20.79
C VAL A 166 8.35 -2.90 -21.89
N SER A 167 7.76 -1.71 -22.01
CA SER A 167 8.01 -0.79 -23.13
C SER A 167 9.20 0.17 -22.96
N ASN A 168 9.71 0.41 -21.74
CA ASN A 168 10.62 1.54 -21.47
C ASN A 168 12.12 1.17 -21.37
N LYS A 169 12.99 2.14 -21.77
CA LYS A 169 14.47 2.10 -21.64
C LYS A 169 14.98 2.01 -20.18
N VAL A 170 14.13 2.40 -19.21
CA VAL A 170 14.33 2.19 -17.77
C VAL A 170 13.09 1.47 -17.25
N SER A 171 13.10 0.14 -17.34
CA SER A 171 11.97 -0.72 -16.99
C SER A 171 11.85 -0.86 -15.47
N LEU A 172 11.00 -0.02 -14.86
CA LEU A 172 10.58 -0.26 -13.48
C LEU A 172 9.65 -1.46 -13.47
N LYS A 173 10.09 -2.56 -12.85
CA LYS A 173 9.32 -3.81 -12.81
C LYS A 173 8.29 -3.81 -11.70
N ILE A 174 7.14 -4.39 -12.01
CA ILE A 174 6.16 -4.78 -11.00
C ILE A 174 6.59 -6.15 -10.51
N THR A 175 7.04 -6.23 -9.26
CA THR A 175 7.62 -7.43 -8.67
C THR A 175 6.81 -7.93 -7.48
N ASP A 176 5.94 -7.10 -6.92
CA ASP A 176 5.14 -7.45 -5.76
C ASP A 176 3.86 -8.20 -6.19
N ILE A 177 3.84 -9.51 -5.97
CA ILE A 177 2.69 -10.38 -6.24
C ILE A 177 1.42 -9.98 -5.47
N ARG A 178 1.55 -9.27 -4.34
CA ARG A 178 0.40 -8.80 -3.55
C ARG A 178 -0.49 -7.86 -4.36
N ILE A 179 0.07 -7.13 -5.31
CA ILE A 179 -0.65 -6.21 -6.21
C ILE A 179 -1.66 -7.00 -7.05
N PHE A 180 -1.22 -8.11 -7.63
CA PHE A 180 -2.06 -8.99 -8.46
C PHE A 180 -3.07 -9.73 -7.60
N THR A 181 -2.62 -10.40 -6.55
CA THR A 181 -3.49 -11.22 -5.69
C THR A 181 -4.58 -10.40 -4.98
N CYS A 182 -4.28 -9.17 -4.56
CA CYS A 182 -5.27 -8.25 -4.00
C CYS A 182 -6.41 -7.98 -5.00
N LEU A 183 -6.06 -7.66 -6.26
CA LEU A 183 -7.06 -7.41 -7.30
C LEU A 183 -7.81 -8.69 -7.69
N MET A 184 -7.12 -9.84 -7.75
CA MET A 184 -7.73 -11.14 -8.03
C MET A 184 -8.80 -11.48 -6.98
N HIS A 185 -8.53 -11.31 -5.68
CA HIS A 185 -9.53 -11.49 -4.63
C HIS A 185 -10.71 -10.52 -4.77
N GLY A 186 -10.45 -9.29 -5.19
CA GLY A 186 -11.50 -8.32 -5.51
C GLY A 186 -12.49 -8.83 -6.56
N PHE A 187 -11.99 -9.41 -7.66
CA PHE A 187 -12.85 -10.01 -8.70
C PHE A 187 -13.41 -11.38 -8.31
N ALA A 188 -12.67 -12.17 -7.52
CA ALA A 188 -13.10 -13.48 -7.01
C ALA A 188 -14.34 -13.37 -6.12
N SER A 189 -14.40 -12.34 -5.28
CA SER A 189 -15.57 -12.05 -4.46
C SER A 189 -16.84 -11.78 -5.27
N LYS A 190 -16.69 -11.37 -6.54
CA LYS A 190 -17.79 -11.14 -7.50
C LYS A 190 -18.01 -12.31 -8.47
N GLY A 191 -17.21 -13.37 -8.39
CA GLY A 191 -17.26 -14.50 -9.31
C GLY A 191 -16.88 -14.17 -10.76
N ASN A 192 -16.13 -13.09 -11.00
CA ASN A 192 -15.76 -12.67 -12.36
C ASN A 192 -14.46 -13.31 -12.82
N TYR A 193 -14.57 -14.53 -13.34
CA TYR A 193 -13.41 -15.34 -13.76
C TYR A 193 -12.70 -14.80 -15.00
N GLU A 194 -13.41 -14.14 -15.93
CA GLU A 194 -12.80 -13.58 -17.14
C GLU A 194 -11.83 -12.43 -16.81
N LYS A 195 -12.18 -11.58 -15.83
CA LYS A 195 -11.24 -10.58 -15.31
C LYS A 195 -10.09 -11.19 -14.52
N LEU A 196 -10.31 -12.32 -13.85
CA LEU A 196 -9.24 -13.05 -13.18
C LEU A 196 -8.22 -13.61 -14.18
N LYS A 197 -8.68 -14.16 -15.32
CA LYS A 197 -7.79 -14.57 -16.44
C LYS A 197 -6.97 -13.41 -17.01
N GLU A 198 -7.59 -12.23 -17.16
CA GLU A 198 -6.87 -11.02 -17.59
C GLU A 198 -5.75 -10.66 -16.60
N ILE A 199 -5.98 -10.80 -15.29
CA ILE A 199 -4.93 -10.55 -14.29
C ILE A 199 -3.85 -11.64 -14.33
N TRP A 200 -4.24 -12.89 -14.59
CA TRP A 200 -3.32 -14.01 -14.74
C TRP A 200 -2.35 -13.78 -15.90
N SER A 201 -2.83 -13.31 -17.05
CA SER A 201 -1.97 -12.99 -18.19
C SER A 201 -1.07 -11.77 -17.93
N LEU A 202 -1.52 -10.79 -17.13
CA LEU A 202 -0.67 -9.68 -16.68
C LEU A 202 0.43 -10.16 -15.72
N LEU A 203 0.14 -11.15 -14.88
CA LEU A 203 1.11 -11.78 -13.99
C LEU A 203 2.20 -12.49 -14.79
N GLU A 204 1.83 -13.25 -15.83
CA GLU A 204 2.77 -13.86 -16.78
C GLU A 204 3.59 -12.82 -17.56
N LEU A 205 2.95 -11.74 -18.04
CA LEU A 205 3.61 -10.63 -18.72
C LEU A 205 4.68 -9.97 -17.83
N SER A 206 4.41 -9.86 -16.53
CA SER A 206 5.35 -9.31 -15.54
C SER A 206 6.48 -10.27 -15.13
N GLN A 207 6.51 -11.49 -15.66
CA GLN A 207 7.45 -12.56 -15.27
C GLN A 207 7.40 -12.91 -13.77
N THR A 208 6.26 -12.66 -13.11
CA THR A 208 6.02 -13.05 -11.71
C THR A 208 5.36 -14.42 -11.69
N LYS A 209 5.79 -15.34 -10.83
CA LYS A 209 5.16 -16.67 -10.73
C LYS A 209 3.92 -16.62 -9.81
N PRO A 210 2.82 -17.34 -10.14
CA PRO A 210 1.66 -17.39 -9.26
C PRO A 210 2.03 -18.04 -7.92
N ASN A 211 1.57 -17.45 -6.83
CA ASN A 211 1.72 -18.01 -5.49
C ASN A 211 0.42 -18.70 -5.03
N ILE A 212 0.48 -19.33 -3.87
CA ILE A 212 -0.67 -20.04 -3.27
C ILE A 212 -1.88 -19.11 -3.11
N GLN A 213 -1.66 -17.82 -2.79
CA GLN A 213 -2.73 -16.83 -2.66
C GLN A 213 -3.43 -16.54 -4.02
N ALA A 214 -2.69 -16.50 -5.13
CA ALA A 214 -3.26 -16.34 -6.47
C ALA A 214 -4.17 -17.52 -6.83
N TYR A 215 -3.73 -18.74 -6.50
CA TYR A 215 -4.57 -19.93 -6.62
C TYR A 215 -5.80 -19.86 -5.71
N ALA A 216 -5.64 -19.47 -4.45
CA ALA A 216 -6.77 -19.30 -3.53
C ALA A 216 -7.84 -18.34 -4.07
N ALA A 217 -7.44 -17.21 -4.67
CA ALA A 217 -8.37 -16.30 -5.33
C ALA A 217 -9.10 -16.95 -6.53
N ALA A 218 -8.41 -17.76 -7.33
CA ALA A 218 -9.03 -18.47 -8.45
C ALA A 218 -10.03 -19.54 -7.98
N PHE A 219 -9.70 -20.31 -6.95
CA PHE A 219 -10.61 -21.29 -6.32
C PHE A 219 -11.85 -20.60 -5.74
N GLU A 220 -11.68 -19.49 -5.01
CA GLU A 220 -12.76 -18.65 -4.51
C GLU A 220 -13.67 -18.18 -5.66
N CYS A 221 -13.07 -17.69 -6.76
CA CYS A 221 -13.80 -17.15 -7.90
C CYS A 221 -14.68 -18.20 -8.58
N LEU A 222 -14.17 -19.43 -8.74
CA LEU A 222 -14.89 -20.50 -9.44
C LEU A 222 -16.10 -21.01 -8.64
N VAL A 223 -16.03 -20.98 -7.30
CA VAL A 223 -17.17 -21.28 -6.44
C VAL A 223 -18.22 -20.16 -6.48
N ASN A 224 -17.78 -18.91 -6.53
CA ASN A 224 -18.68 -17.76 -6.62
C ASN A 224 -19.24 -17.54 -8.05
N LYS A 225 -18.67 -18.20 -9.06
CA LYS A 225 -19.13 -18.12 -10.46
C LYS A 225 -20.50 -18.78 -10.59
N LYS A 226 -21.48 -18.01 -11.06
CA LYS A 226 -22.89 -18.45 -11.18
C LYS A 226 -23.18 -19.29 -12.45
N GLU A 227 -22.25 -19.34 -13.40
CA GLU A 227 -22.44 -19.99 -14.68
C GLU A 227 -22.06 -21.49 -14.64
N PRO A 228 -22.73 -22.34 -15.43
CA PRO A 228 -22.39 -23.76 -15.57
C PRO A 228 -20.99 -23.96 -16.21
N GLY A 229 -20.32 -25.06 -15.89
CA GLY A 229 -18.97 -25.39 -16.38
C GLY A 229 -17.80 -24.92 -15.49
N SER A 230 -18.08 -24.42 -14.29
CA SER A 230 -17.05 -24.04 -13.32
C SER A 230 -16.24 -25.24 -12.78
N PHE A 231 -16.84 -26.43 -12.75
CA PHE A 231 -16.21 -27.64 -12.22
C PHE A 231 -15.06 -28.15 -13.09
N ASP A 232 -15.24 -28.18 -14.42
CA ASP A 232 -14.19 -28.65 -15.34
C ASP A 232 -12.95 -27.75 -15.26
N ILE A 233 -13.19 -26.43 -15.22
CA ILE A 233 -12.14 -25.41 -15.04
C ILE A 233 -11.46 -25.57 -13.68
N LEU A 234 -12.23 -25.84 -12.62
CA LEU A 234 -11.70 -26.09 -11.28
C LEU A 234 -10.82 -27.34 -11.25
N GLN A 235 -11.20 -28.38 -11.99
CA GLN A 235 -10.41 -29.60 -12.10
C GLN A 235 -9.09 -29.35 -12.85
N GLU A 236 -9.11 -28.58 -13.94
CA GLU A 236 -7.89 -28.18 -14.67
C GLU A 236 -6.97 -27.33 -13.78
N LEU A 237 -7.52 -26.32 -13.10
CA LEU A 237 -6.78 -25.48 -12.16
C LEU A 237 -6.17 -26.30 -11.02
N SER A 238 -6.89 -27.32 -10.53
CA SER A 238 -6.38 -28.21 -9.48
C SER A 238 -5.17 -29.03 -9.95
N LYS A 239 -5.16 -29.48 -11.20
CA LYS A 239 -4.01 -30.20 -11.78
C LYS A 239 -2.80 -29.27 -11.89
N GLN A 240 -3.00 -28.03 -12.33
CA GLN A 240 -1.95 -27.02 -12.40
C GLN A 240 -1.39 -26.69 -11.00
N PHE A 241 -2.28 -26.52 -10.01
CA PHE A 241 -1.91 -26.26 -8.63
C PHE A 241 -1.03 -27.38 -8.04
N LEU A 242 -1.39 -28.65 -8.30
CA LEU A 242 -0.60 -29.80 -7.89
C LEU A 242 0.73 -29.92 -8.67
N SER A 243 0.74 -29.60 -9.97
CA SER A 243 1.96 -29.64 -10.78
C SER A 243 2.98 -28.56 -10.38
N ASP A 244 2.50 -27.42 -9.87
CA ASP A 244 3.33 -26.36 -9.32
C ASP A 244 3.94 -26.72 -7.95
N GLY A 245 3.64 -27.91 -7.41
CA GLY A 245 4.22 -28.44 -6.18
C GLY A 245 3.48 -28.04 -4.91
N PHE A 246 2.26 -27.53 -5.01
CA PHE A 246 1.45 -27.17 -3.84
C PHE A 246 0.49 -28.28 -3.44
N SER A 247 0.21 -28.39 -2.14
CA SER A 247 -0.82 -29.28 -1.59
C SER A 247 -2.07 -28.50 -1.20
N PHE A 248 -3.24 -29.15 -1.18
CA PHE A 248 -4.48 -28.49 -0.74
C PHE A 248 -4.37 -27.95 0.69
N ASN A 249 -3.56 -28.55 1.55
CA ASN A 249 -3.33 -28.06 2.90
C ASN A 249 -2.58 -26.71 2.92
N ASN A 250 -1.69 -26.48 1.95
CA ASN A 250 -0.97 -25.20 1.84
C ASN A 250 -1.93 -24.02 1.63
N LEU A 251 -3.10 -24.23 1.02
CA LEU A 251 -4.12 -23.18 0.89
C LEU A 251 -4.64 -22.70 2.25
N PHE A 252 -4.60 -23.53 3.30
CA PHE A 252 -5.16 -23.18 4.61
C PHE A 252 -4.10 -22.73 5.61
N ASP A 253 -2.84 -23.12 5.39
CA ASP A 253 -1.72 -22.76 6.26
C ASP A 253 -0.98 -21.50 5.82
N ASN A 254 -0.80 -21.29 4.50
CA ASN A 254 0.07 -20.24 3.94
C ASN A 254 -0.68 -19.04 3.34
N CYS A 255 -2.01 -19.07 3.30
CA CYS A 255 -2.84 -17.98 2.79
C CYS A 255 -3.36 -17.08 3.90
N VAL A 256 -3.59 -15.82 3.55
CA VAL A 256 -4.25 -14.83 4.40
C VAL A 256 -5.66 -14.61 3.86
N TYR A 257 -6.67 -14.90 4.68
CA TYR A 257 -8.08 -14.80 4.32
C TYR A 257 -8.78 -13.64 5.00
N VAL A 258 -9.75 -13.09 4.29
CA VAL A 258 -10.58 -11.96 4.71
C VAL A 258 -12.05 -12.35 4.59
N GLY A 259 -12.89 -11.97 5.56
CA GLY A 259 -14.32 -12.26 5.51
C GLY A 259 -14.64 -13.76 5.43
N ASN A 260 -15.31 -14.17 4.34
CA ASN A 260 -15.73 -15.56 4.09
C ASN A 260 -14.87 -16.28 3.03
N GLN A 261 -13.72 -15.73 2.64
CA GLN A 261 -12.88 -16.28 1.58
C GLN A 261 -12.41 -17.70 1.89
N ARG A 262 -11.99 -17.96 3.13
CA ARG A 262 -11.55 -19.29 3.59
C ARG A 262 -12.62 -20.35 3.37
N GLU A 263 -13.87 -20.04 3.72
CA GLU A 263 -14.99 -20.96 3.57
C GLU A 263 -15.31 -21.24 2.09
N GLN A 264 -15.16 -20.25 1.20
CA GLN A 264 -15.36 -20.47 -0.24
C GLN A 264 -14.25 -21.33 -0.83
N VAL A 265 -12.99 -21.11 -0.44
CA VAL A 265 -11.88 -21.96 -0.86
C VAL A 265 -12.05 -23.39 -0.32
N LEU A 266 -12.50 -23.56 0.92
CA LEU A 266 -12.81 -24.89 1.47
C LEU A 266 -13.91 -25.60 0.69
N LYS A 267 -14.96 -24.87 0.28
CA LYS A 267 -15.99 -25.44 -0.61
C LYS A 267 -15.40 -25.87 -1.95
N ALA A 268 -14.53 -25.05 -2.55
CA ALA A 268 -13.87 -25.38 -3.81
C ALA A 268 -13.06 -26.68 -3.70
N VAL A 269 -12.27 -26.82 -2.64
CA VAL A 269 -11.47 -28.02 -2.38
C VAL A 269 -12.37 -29.23 -2.12
N ARG A 270 -13.46 -29.07 -1.37
CA ARG A 270 -14.43 -30.16 -1.11
C ARG A 270 -15.20 -30.62 -2.35
N LEU A 271 -15.39 -29.76 -3.34
CA LEU A 271 -15.95 -30.17 -4.64
C LEU A 271 -14.99 -31.13 -5.36
N LEU A 272 -13.68 -30.93 -5.23
CA LEU A 272 -12.66 -31.79 -5.83
C LEU A 272 -12.36 -33.04 -4.99
N ASN A 273 -12.36 -32.90 -3.67
CA ASN A 273 -12.10 -33.96 -2.70
C ASN A 273 -13.08 -33.84 -1.52
N PRO A 274 -14.21 -34.56 -1.54
CA PRO A 274 -15.27 -34.43 -0.54
C PRO A 274 -14.84 -34.75 0.90
N SER A 275 -13.85 -35.61 1.09
CA SER A 275 -13.31 -36.01 2.39
C SER A 275 -12.20 -35.09 2.91
N PHE A 276 -11.89 -33.99 2.22
CA PHE A 276 -10.82 -33.10 2.63
C PHE A 276 -11.19 -32.28 3.88
N GLU A 277 -10.30 -32.35 4.88
CA GLU A 277 -10.28 -31.49 6.05
C GLU A 277 -8.92 -30.79 6.19
N PRO A 278 -8.88 -29.47 6.42
CA PRO A 278 -7.63 -28.75 6.67
C PRO A 278 -6.94 -29.27 7.93
N HIS A 279 -5.65 -29.60 7.80
CA HIS A 279 -4.80 -29.98 8.92
C HIS A 279 -3.91 -28.80 9.27
N HIS A 280 -4.13 -28.19 10.43
CA HIS A 280 -3.30 -27.06 10.86
C HIS A 280 -2.13 -27.57 11.72
N SER A 281 -0.89 -27.32 11.31
CA SER A 281 0.25 -27.54 12.20
C SER A 281 0.29 -26.44 13.26
N ILE A 282 0.42 -26.83 14.54
CA ILE A 282 0.64 -25.86 15.61
C ILE A 282 2.05 -25.31 15.42
N GLU A 283 2.17 -24.00 15.22
CA GLU A 283 3.48 -23.34 15.17
C GLU A 283 4.22 -23.55 16.50
N ASN A 284 5.55 -23.65 16.42
CA ASN A 284 6.35 -23.81 17.63
C ASN A 284 6.23 -22.56 18.51
N ILE A 285 5.44 -22.66 19.59
CA ILE A 285 5.23 -21.59 20.58
C ILE A 285 6.39 -21.44 21.58
N TYR A 286 7.40 -22.32 21.51
CA TYR A 286 8.57 -22.33 22.37
C TYR A 286 9.70 -21.46 21.80
N TYR A 287 10.55 -20.97 22.69
CA TYR A 287 11.74 -20.22 22.31
C TYR A 287 12.75 -21.16 21.62
N SER A 288 13.40 -20.69 20.56
CA SER A 288 14.47 -21.41 19.87
C SER A 288 15.88 -21.00 20.30
N CYS A 289 15.98 -19.97 21.14
CA CYS A 289 17.25 -19.43 21.60
C CYS A 289 17.73 -20.21 22.83
N SER A 290 18.97 -20.73 22.77
CA SER A 290 19.56 -21.55 23.84
C SER A 290 19.59 -20.87 25.20
N LEU A 291 19.75 -19.54 25.24
CA LEU A 291 19.71 -18.75 26.49
C LEU A 291 18.32 -18.78 27.15
N LEU A 292 17.26 -19.04 26.38
CA LEU A 292 15.87 -19.03 26.82
C LEU A 292 15.28 -20.44 26.96
N ASP A 293 16.05 -21.50 26.71
CA ASP A 293 15.57 -22.89 26.76
C ASP A 293 15.03 -23.30 28.13
N HIS A 294 15.60 -22.73 29.20
CA HIS A 294 15.12 -22.95 30.56
C HIS A 294 13.66 -22.47 30.74
N LEU A 295 13.23 -21.42 30.03
CA LEU A 295 11.85 -20.91 30.06
C LEU A 295 10.86 -21.83 29.33
N ASN A 296 11.33 -22.65 28.39
CA ASN A 296 10.49 -23.65 27.75
C ASN A 296 10.18 -24.83 28.69
N SER A 297 11.12 -25.14 29.58
CA SER A 297 11.06 -26.30 30.49
C SER A 297 10.46 -25.95 31.85
N GLN A 298 10.48 -24.67 32.23
CA GLN A 298 9.99 -24.22 33.53
C GLN A 298 8.47 -24.23 33.56
N LYS A 299 7.89 -25.18 34.29
CA LYS A 299 6.46 -25.20 34.61
C LYS A 299 6.12 -24.12 35.64
N SER A 300 6.24 -22.85 35.28
CA SER A 300 5.77 -21.77 36.15
C SER A 300 4.24 -21.73 36.12
N THR A 301 3.59 -21.86 37.28
CA THR A 301 2.18 -21.54 37.42
C THR A 301 2.02 -20.05 37.17
N PHE A 302 1.46 -19.67 36.01
CA PHE A 302 1.19 -18.27 35.72
C PHE A 302 0.17 -17.75 36.73
N LYS A 303 0.62 -16.88 37.65
CA LYS A 303 -0.25 -16.15 38.57
C LYS A 303 -0.66 -14.84 37.92
N CYS A 304 -1.95 -14.58 37.89
CA CYS A 304 -2.49 -13.38 37.27
C CYS A 304 -2.14 -12.16 38.14
N PRO A 305 -1.43 -11.14 37.61
CA PRO A 305 -1.15 -9.92 38.37
C PRO A 305 -2.40 -9.13 38.76
N ALA A 306 -3.51 -9.35 38.05
CA ALA A 306 -4.80 -8.70 38.33
C ALA A 306 -5.68 -9.50 39.30
N GLU A 307 -5.19 -10.63 39.82
CA GLU A 307 -5.89 -11.44 40.80
C GLU A 307 -6.19 -10.63 42.07
N GLY A 308 -7.43 -10.69 42.55
CA GLY A 308 -7.90 -9.89 43.70
C GLY A 308 -8.18 -8.41 43.41
N LEU A 309 -7.70 -7.85 42.28
CA LEU A 309 -7.97 -6.46 41.89
C LEU A 309 -9.18 -6.33 40.96
N LEU A 310 -9.31 -7.24 40.00
CA LEU A 310 -10.37 -7.22 39.00
C LEU A 310 -11.13 -8.54 38.97
N ASP A 311 -12.45 -8.45 38.78
CA ASP A 311 -13.30 -9.61 38.55
C ASP A 311 -13.38 -9.94 37.05
N LYS A 312 -13.75 -11.18 36.72
CA LYS A 312 -13.97 -11.61 35.32
C LYS A 312 -14.86 -10.65 34.54
N LYS A 313 -15.96 -10.20 35.14
CA LYS A 313 -16.88 -9.23 34.53
C LYS A 313 -16.23 -7.87 34.29
N LYS A 314 -15.44 -7.38 35.24
CA LYS A 314 -14.74 -6.09 35.14
C LYS A 314 -13.68 -6.09 34.05
N ILE A 315 -12.89 -7.16 33.91
CA ILE A 315 -11.90 -7.26 32.82
C ILE A 315 -12.57 -7.23 31.45
N LEU A 316 -13.66 -7.98 31.27
CA LEU A 316 -14.41 -7.97 30.01
C LEU A 316 -15.04 -6.60 29.72
N GLU A 317 -15.51 -5.90 30.76
CA GLU A 317 -16.00 -4.53 30.63
C GLU A 317 -14.89 -3.55 30.24
N CYS A 318 -13.71 -3.65 30.86
CA CYS A 318 -12.53 -2.86 30.51
C CYS A 318 -12.09 -3.12 29.07
N ALA A 319 -12.05 -4.38 28.64
CA ALA A 319 -11.76 -4.77 27.26
C ALA A 319 -12.73 -4.12 26.27
N ARG A 320 -14.04 -4.17 26.58
CA ARG A 320 -15.08 -3.52 25.76
C ARG A 320 -14.89 -2.00 25.70
N LYS A 321 -14.65 -1.34 26.85
CA LYS A 321 -14.41 0.10 26.91
C LYS A 321 -13.18 0.51 26.09
N GLN A 322 -12.08 -0.24 26.21
CA GLN A 322 -10.86 0.02 25.44
C GLN A 322 -11.12 -0.09 23.93
N LEU A 323 -11.84 -1.13 23.51
CA LEU A 323 -12.20 -1.31 22.10
C LEU A 323 -13.07 -0.15 21.58
N GLU A 324 -14.04 0.31 22.36
CA GLU A 324 -14.89 1.45 22.02
C GLU A 324 -14.09 2.76 21.89
N LEU A 325 -13.12 2.99 22.79
CA LEU A 325 -12.24 4.15 22.73
C LEU A 325 -11.37 4.11 21.46
N GLU A 326 -10.76 2.96 21.14
CA GLU A 326 -9.96 2.80 19.92
C GLU A 326 -10.80 3.01 18.66
N MET A 327 -12.04 2.51 18.64
CA MET A 327 -12.97 2.72 17.52
C MET A 327 -13.38 4.19 17.36
N SER A 328 -13.43 4.97 18.44
CA SER A 328 -13.77 6.39 18.41
C SER A 328 -12.62 7.28 17.93
N THR A 329 -11.38 6.79 17.97
CA THR A 329 -10.11 7.51 17.66
C THR A 329 -9.80 8.73 18.55
N VAL A 330 -10.71 9.15 19.42
CA VAL A 330 -10.60 10.36 20.23
C VAL A 330 -10.99 10.08 21.67
N VAL A 331 -10.12 10.45 22.60
CA VAL A 331 -10.38 10.34 24.04
C VAL A 331 -10.65 11.74 24.59
N LYS A 332 -11.83 11.93 25.17
CA LYS A 332 -12.19 13.18 25.86
C LYS A 332 -11.76 13.09 27.31
N VAL A 333 -10.83 13.96 27.71
CA VAL A 333 -10.33 14.04 29.08
C VAL A 333 -10.83 15.34 29.71
N LYS A 334 -11.35 15.26 30.94
CA LYS A 334 -11.75 16.45 31.68
C LYS A 334 -10.49 17.24 32.06
N SER A 335 -10.44 18.53 31.73
CA SER A 335 -9.34 19.39 32.12
C SER A 335 -9.21 19.46 33.65
N VAL A 336 -7.97 19.38 34.15
CA VAL A 336 -7.62 19.58 35.56
C VAL A 336 -7.51 21.05 35.93
N ASP A 337 -7.58 21.95 34.93
CA ASP A 337 -7.60 23.38 35.17
C ASP A 337 -8.80 23.76 36.05
N ASN A 338 -8.57 24.70 36.97
CA ASN A 338 -9.36 24.87 38.19
C ASN A 338 -10.75 25.47 37.89
N ASN A 339 -11.68 24.63 37.42
CA ASN A 339 -13.06 24.99 37.05
C ASN A 339 -14.00 25.19 38.25
N ASN A 340 -13.47 25.42 39.45
CA ASN A 340 -14.27 25.57 40.67
C ASN A 340 -15.06 26.88 40.72
N SER A 341 -14.81 27.80 39.80
CA SER A 341 -15.57 29.03 39.60
C SER A 341 -16.71 28.78 38.61
N THR A 342 -17.94 29.14 38.98
CA THR A 342 -19.06 29.18 38.02
C THR A 342 -18.64 30.00 36.79
N PRO A 343 -18.85 29.49 35.56
CA PRO A 343 -18.43 30.20 34.35
C PRO A 343 -19.08 31.58 34.32
N SER A 344 -18.28 32.62 34.14
CA SER A 344 -18.77 33.99 33.96
C SER A 344 -19.72 34.05 32.77
N GLN A 345 -20.71 34.96 32.80
CA GLN A 345 -21.64 35.19 31.68
C GLN A 345 -20.90 35.38 30.34
N LYS A 346 -19.76 36.08 30.36
CA LYS A 346 -18.91 36.29 29.19
C LYS A 346 -18.36 34.97 28.59
N VAL A 347 -18.02 34.00 29.44
CA VAL A 347 -17.55 32.67 29.01
C VAL A 347 -18.70 31.87 28.39
N LEU A 348 -19.90 31.97 28.94
CA LEU A 348 -21.10 31.34 28.37
C LEU A 348 -21.42 31.93 27.00
N ASP A 349 -21.38 33.26 26.86
CA ASP A 349 -21.62 33.93 25.59
C ASP A 349 -20.59 33.52 24.52
N TYR A 350 -19.31 33.37 24.89
CA TYR A 350 -18.27 32.89 23.98
C TYR A 350 -18.42 31.41 23.61
N ARG A 351 -18.85 30.56 24.54
CA ARG A 351 -19.14 29.15 24.24
C ARG A 351 -20.27 29.04 23.23
N ASN A 352 -21.35 29.79 23.41
CA ASN A 352 -22.48 29.81 22.46
C ASN A 352 -22.02 30.31 21.08
N LYS A 353 -21.27 31.41 21.02
CA LYS A 353 -20.71 31.93 19.75
C LYS A 353 -19.79 30.90 19.07
N LEU A 354 -18.98 30.18 19.84
CA LEU A 354 -18.10 29.15 19.30
C LEU A 354 -18.89 27.96 18.76
N GLU A 355 -19.95 27.53 19.44
CA GLU A 355 -20.85 26.47 18.97
C GLU A 355 -21.53 26.87 17.65
N ASP A 356 -22.06 28.09 17.56
CA ASP A 356 -22.67 28.62 16.33
C ASP A 356 -21.67 28.67 15.17
N LEU A 357 -20.44 29.11 15.42
CA LEU A 357 -19.38 29.14 14.40
C LEU A 357 -18.98 27.75 13.95
N GLN A 358 -18.84 26.82 14.89
CA GLN A 358 -18.49 25.44 14.55
C GLN A 358 -19.56 24.76 13.70
N GLU A 359 -20.84 25.03 13.95
CA GLU A 359 -21.91 24.46 13.13
C GLU A 359 -21.88 25.04 11.71
N LYS A 360 -21.67 26.36 11.56
CA LYS A 360 -21.45 27.00 10.25
C LYS A 360 -20.23 26.44 9.52
N TRP A 361 -19.13 26.21 10.23
CA TRP A 361 -17.92 25.61 9.65
C TRP A 361 -18.18 24.18 9.19
N LYS A 362 -18.86 23.35 9.98
CA LYS A 362 -19.23 21.98 9.57
C LYS A 362 -20.05 21.98 8.29
N GLU A 363 -21.04 22.86 8.18
CA GLU A 363 -21.85 22.98 6.96
C GLU A 363 -21.01 23.40 5.75
N THR A 364 -20.15 24.41 5.93
CA THR A 364 -19.24 24.88 4.87
C THR A 364 -18.29 23.77 4.41
N ILE A 365 -17.67 23.06 5.34
CA ILE A 365 -16.75 21.95 5.08
C ILE A 365 -17.49 20.82 4.37
N ARG A 366 -18.69 20.45 4.83
CA ARG A 366 -19.51 19.40 4.21
C ARG A 366 -19.79 19.70 2.74
N ASN A 367 -20.18 20.93 2.44
CA ASN A 367 -20.47 21.37 1.07
C ASN A 367 -19.20 21.42 0.21
N ALA A 368 -18.09 21.90 0.76
CA ALA A 368 -16.80 21.94 0.08
C ALA A 368 -16.33 20.52 -0.29
N ILE A 369 -16.30 19.59 0.67
CA ILE A 369 -15.88 18.20 0.43
C ILE A 369 -16.75 17.55 -0.64
N ALA A 370 -18.08 17.71 -0.56
CA ALA A 370 -18.97 17.13 -1.56
C ALA A 370 -18.67 17.64 -2.97
N ARG A 371 -18.46 18.95 -3.12
CA ARG A 371 -18.12 19.60 -4.40
C ARG A 371 -16.76 19.13 -4.91
N GLU A 372 -15.73 19.16 -4.08
CA GLU A 372 -14.37 18.81 -4.50
C GLU A 372 -14.24 17.31 -4.84
N LEU A 373 -14.91 16.42 -4.10
CA LEU A 373 -14.93 14.99 -4.43
C LEU A 373 -15.60 14.71 -5.77
N GLU A 374 -16.69 15.43 -6.10
CA GLU A 374 -17.36 15.26 -7.39
C GLU A 374 -16.53 15.86 -8.53
N SER A 375 -15.84 16.97 -8.29
CA SER A 375 -14.87 17.54 -9.24
C SER A 375 -13.74 16.55 -9.57
N ILE A 376 -13.11 15.98 -8.54
CA ILE A 376 -12.07 14.96 -8.69
C ILE A 376 -12.63 13.72 -9.41
N ARG A 377 -13.84 13.28 -9.07
CA ARG A 377 -14.50 12.17 -9.75
C ARG A 377 -14.69 12.43 -11.24
N ALA A 378 -15.20 13.62 -11.60
CA ALA A 378 -15.41 14.01 -12.99
C ALA A 378 -14.10 14.07 -13.78
N GLN A 379 -13.06 14.69 -13.20
CA GLN A 379 -11.73 14.75 -13.78
C GLN A 379 -11.15 13.35 -14.05
N HIS A 380 -11.32 12.42 -13.12
CA HIS A 380 -10.74 11.09 -13.27
C HIS A 380 -11.60 10.06 -14.02
N ASN A 381 -12.85 10.40 -14.34
CA ASN A 381 -13.65 9.62 -15.28
C ASN A 381 -13.26 9.89 -16.74
N CYS A 382 -12.40 10.89 -17.01
CA CYS A 382 -11.83 11.06 -18.35
C CYS A 382 -10.86 9.91 -18.70
N LEU A 383 -10.88 9.46 -19.96
CA LEU A 383 -10.17 8.26 -20.42
C LEU A 383 -8.65 8.27 -20.16
N LYS A 384 -8.02 9.45 -20.16
CA LYS A 384 -6.56 9.58 -19.96
C LYS A 384 -6.15 9.45 -18.48
N SER A 385 -6.95 9.97 -17.54
CA SER A 385 -6.59 9.98 -16.11
C SER A 385 -6.99 8.71 -15.36
N TYR A 386 -7.96 7.94 -15.89
CA TYR A 386 -8.46 6.71 -15.27
C TYR A 386 -7.40 5.62 -15.05
N ARG A 387 -6.33 5.63 -15.85
CA ARG A 387 -5.25 4.62 -15.84
C ARG A 387 -4.12 4.93 -14.85
N ASN A 388 -4.04 6.16 -14.34
CA ASN A 388 -2.96 6.59 -13.44
C ASN A 388 -3.37 6.46 -11.97
N VAL A 389 -2.38 6.18 -11.11
CA VAL A 389 -2.60 6.26 -9.65
C VAL A 389 -2.96 7.69 -9.27
N ASN A 390 -3.99 7.84 -8.44
CA ASN A 390 -4.52 9.14 -8.03
C ASN A 390 -5.11 9.04 -6.61
N ILE A 391 -5.41 10.20 -6.02
CA ILE A 391 -5.87 10.30 -4.63
C ILE A 391 -7.36 9.95 -4.44
N TYR A 392 -8.15 9.85 -5.51
CA TYR A 392 -9.60 9.71 -5.40
C TYR A 392 -10.06 8.48 -4.60
N PRO A 393 -9.54 7.26 -4.82
CA PRO A 393 -9.90 6.10 -3.99
C PRO A 393 -9.61 6.32 -2.50
N TYR A 394 -8.53 7.05 -2.15
CA TYR A 394 -8.16 7.39 -0.77
C TYR A 394 -9.15 8.35 -0.11
N LEU A 395 -9.73 9.27 -0.89
CA LEU A 395 -10.72 10.22 -0.40
C LEU A 395 -12.16 9.65 -0.34
N ARG A 396 -12.40 8.46 -0.93
CA ARG A 396 -13.70 7.78 -0.91
C ARG A 396 -13.83 6.74 0.20
N VAL A 397 -12.79 6.54 1.01
CA VAL A 397 -12.77 5.50 2.04
C VAL A 397 -13.68 5.81 3.23
N LEU A 398 -13.88 7.09 3.55
CA LEU A 398 -14.76 7.54 4.64
C LEU A 398 -16.04 8.22 4.10
N ASN A 399 -17.02 8.41 4.96
CA ASN A 399 -18.18 9.25 4.65
C ASN A 399 -17.85 10.75 4.86
N THR A 400 -18.65 11.64 4.29
CA THR A 400 -18.43 13.08 4.40
C THR A 400 -18.39 13.56 5.85
N GLU A 401 -19.28 13.06 6.71
CA GLU A 401 -19.34 13.44 8.13
C GLU A 401 -18.03 13.11 8.87
N GLN A 402 -17.40 11.97 8.59
CA GLN A 402 -16.12 11.62 9.20
C GLN A 402 -15.01 12.59 8.79
N TYR A 403 -15.01 13.08 7.55
CA TYR A 403 -14.05 14.10 7.13
C TYR A 403 -14.32 15.45 7.80
N VAL A 404 -15.58 15.85 7.91
CA VAL A 404 -15.98 17.06 8.66
C VAL A 404 -15.47 17.00 10.09
N ASP A 405 -15.68 15.87 10.78
CA ASP A 405 -15.18 15.65 12.14
C ASP A 405 -13.65 15.73 12.22
N ILE A 406 -12.94 15.12 11.27
CA ILE A 406 -11.47 15.15 11.21
C ILE A 406 -10.97 16.60 11.07
N ILE A 407 -11.55 17.37 10.15
CA ILE A 407 -11.11 18.75 9.89
C ILE A 407 -11.43 19.66 11.08
N ILE A 408 -12.63 19.54 11.67
CA ILE A 408 -12.99 20.32 12.87
C ILE A 408 -12.08 19.99 14.05
N GLN A 409 -11.70 18.72 14.22
CA GLN A 409 -10.73 18.32 15.25
C GLN A 409 -9.35 18.95 15.01
N GLU A 410 -8.90 19.01 13.76
CA GLU A 410 -7.64 19.67 13.43
C GLU A 410 -7.70 21.18 13.66
N VAL A 411 -8.81 21.84 13.30
CA VAL A 411 -9.03 23.27 13.60
C VAL A 411 -8.95 23.54 15.10
N ARG A 412 -9.60 22.70 15.93
CA ARG A 412 -9.52 22.83 17.40
C ARG A 412 -8.10 22.63 17.91
N LYS A 413 -7.42 21.57 17.44
CA LYS A 413 -6.04 21.27 17.82
C LYS A 413 -5.08 22.40 17.47
N LEU A 414 -5.25 23.05 16.32
CA LEU A 414 -4.45 24.21 15.92
C LEU A 414 -4.78 25.44 16.78
N ALA A 415 -6.06 25.68 17.08
CA ALA A 415 -6.48 26.79 17.93
C ALA A 415 -6.06 26.64 19.41
N GLU A 416 -5.94 25.40 19.90
CA GLU A 416 -5.48 25.06 21.24
C GLU A 416 -3.94 24.97 21.33
N GLY A 417 -3.23 25.02 20.19
CA GLY A 417 -1.77 25.00 20.13
C GLY A 417 -1.14 26.25 20.73
N SER A 418 0.09 26.13 21.25
CA SER A 418 0.83 27.30 21.70
C SER A 418 1.30 28.14 20.51
N GLU A 419 1.36 29.46 20.67
CA GLU A 419 1.87 30.38 19.63
C GLU A 419 3.31 30.05 19.21
N THR A 420 4.08 29.38 20.08
CA THR A 420 5.45 28.91 19.83
C THR A 420 5.53 27.59 19.07
N PHE A 421 4.43 26.85 18.93
CA PHE A 421 4.39 25.57 18.23
C PHE A 421 4.07 25.78 16.75
N SER A 422 5.12 25.85 15.93
CA SER A 422 5.02 26.02 14.46
C SER A 422 5.52 24.78 13.72
N PRO A 423 4.69 23.72 13.60
CA PRO A 423 5.03 22.54 12.82
C PRO A 423 5.08 22.89 11.33
N THR A 424 5.90 22.16 10.57
CA THR A 424 5.93 22.34 9.12
C THR A 424 4.60 21.93 8.50
N VAL A 425 4.21 22.59 7.40
CA VAL A 425 2.95 22.32 6.68
C VAL A 425 2.86 20.85 6.23
N ASN A 426 3.97 20.25 5.81
CA ASN A 426 3.99 18.82 5.45
C ASN A 426 3.71 17.91 6.64
N LEU A 427 4.17 18.25 7.85
CA LEU A 427 3.86 17.48 9.05
C LEU A 427 2.38 17.57 9.39
N LEU A 428 1.78 18.76 9.25
CA LEU A 428 0.34 18.99 9.39
C LEU A 428 -0.46 18.13 8.40
N TYR A 429 -0.07 18.12 7.12
CA TYR A 429 -0.70 17.30 6.09
C TYR A 429 -0.63 15.80 6.42
N ARG A 430 0.54 15.29 6.82
CA ARG A 430 0.70 13.87 7.21
C ARG A 430 -0.15 13.51 8.40
N ASN A 431 -0.21 14.38 9.41
CA ASN A 431 -1.00 14.13 10.63
C ASN A 431 -2.49 14.06 10.32
N LEU A 432 -3.00 14.99 9.52
CA LEU A 432 -4.40 15.01 9.11
C LEU A 432 -4.76 13.78 8.25
N ALA A 433 -3.93 13.45 7.27
CA ALA A 433 -4.13 12.26 6.44
C ALA A 433 -4.01 10.95 7.24
N ASN A 434 -3.19 10.91 8.28
CA ASN A 434 -3.12 9.77 9.19
C ASN A 434 -4.43 9.56 9.95
N GLN A 435 -5.16 10.61 10.32
CA GLN A 435 -6.49 10.46 10.93
C GLN A 435 -7.47 9.76 9.97
N VAL A 436 -7.42 10.12 8.68
CA VAL A 436 -8.20 9.44 7.63
C VAL A 436 -7.80 7.97 7.54
N ARG A 437 -6.50 7.69 7.48
CA ARG A 437 -5.95 6.32 7.39
C ARG A 437 -6.36 5.45 8.59
N LEU A 438 -6.29 5.98 9.81
CA LEU A 438 -6.67 5.26 11.03
C LEU A 438 -8.16 4.90 11.03
N ARG A 439 -9.05 5.86 10.71
CA ARG A 439 -10.48 5.60 10.59
C ARG A 439 -10.79 4.59 9.48
N TYR A 440 -10.05 4.62 8.37
CA TYR A 440 -10.15 3.62 7.31
C TYR A 440 -9.74 2.22 7.82
N GLN A 441 -8.63 2.08 8.53
CA GLN A 441 -8.17 0.79 9.07
C GLN A 441 -9.21 0.18 10.03
N ILE A 442 -9.83 0.99 10.87
CA ILE A 442 -10.93 0.56 11.75
C ILE A 442 -12.13 0.09 10.92
N LYS A 443 -12.55 0.87 9.93
CA LYS A 443 -13.65 0.52 9.02
C LYS A 443 -13.35 -0.77 8.26
N TYR A 444 -12.11 -0.95 7.79
CA TYR A 444 -11.66 -2.15 7.12
C TYR A 444 -11.79 -3.37 8.03
N LYS A 445 -11.17 -3.36 9.22
CA LYS A 445 -11.25 -4.46 10.20
C LYS A 445 -12.68 -4.81 10.59
N LYS A 446 -13.59 -3.82 10.61
CA LYS A 446 -15.03 -4.04 10.83
C LYS A 446 -15.69 -4.75 9.65
N ASN A 447 -15.48 -4.26 8.42
CA ASN A 447 -16.11 -4.82 7.22
C ASN A 447 -15.62 -6.23 6.89
N THR A 448 -14.38 -6.56 7.28
CA THR A 448 -13.76 -7.87 7.00
C THR A 448 -14.01 -8.91 8.09
N LYS A 449 -14.81 -8.59 9.11
CA LYS A 449 -15.10 -9.44 10.29
C LYS A 449 -13.89 -9.78 11.17
N ILE A 450 -12.74 -9.16 10.93
CA ILE A 450 -11.54 -9.33 11.76
C ILE A 450 -11.82 -8.81 13.18
N LEU A 451 -12.53 -7.70 13.30
CA LEU A 451 -12.87 -7.08 14.59
C LEU A 451 -13.70 -8.00 15.49
N GLU A 452 -14.68 -8.71 14.90
CA GLU A 452 -15.52 -9.67 15.63
C GLU A 452 -14.70 -10.85 16.14
N LYS A 453 -13.78 -11.35 15.30
CA LYS A 453 -12.86 -12.42 15.65
C LYS A 453 -11.89 -12.01 16.76
N ILE A 454 -11.28 -10.81 16.66
CA ILE A 454 -10.42 -10.25 17.72
C ILE A 454 -11.19 -10.16 19.04
N LYS A 455 -12.45 -9.70 19.01
CA LYS A 455 -13.29 -9.63 20.21
C LYS A 455 -13.53 -11.00 20.85
N ALA A 456 -13.79 -12.03 20.04
CA ALA A 456 -13.98 -13.39 20.54
C ALA A 456 -12.69 -13.96 21.16
N VAL A 457 -11.57 -13.86 20.44
CA VAL A 457 -10.25 -14.33 20.89
C VAL A 457 -9.81 -13.62 22.17
N TYR A 458 -9.99 -12.30 22.24
CA TYR A 458 -9.66 -11.51 23.42
C TYR A 458 -10.56 -11.83 24.61
N SER A 459 -11.84 -12.13 24.38
CA SER A 459 -12.75 -12.56 25.45
C SER A 459 -12.31 -13.90 26.05
N ASP A 460 -11.99 -14.88 25.21
CA ASP A 460 -11.45 -16.18 25.65
C ASP A 460 -10.10 -16.01 26.38
N TYR A 461 -9.26 -15.10 25.90
CA TYR A 461 -8.00 -14.74 26.56
C TYR A 461 -8.24 -14.15 27.95
N CYS A 462 -9.18 -13.20 28.10
CA CYS A 462 -9.54 -12.63 29.41
C CYS A 462 -10.08 -13.69 30.39
N LEU A 463 -10.88 -14.64 29.90
CA LEU A 463 -11.41 -15.74 30.72
C LEU A 463 -10.30 -16.67 31.22
N TRP A 464 -9.30 -16.95 30.38
CA TRP A 464 -8.10 -17.67 30.78
C TRP A 464 -7.23 -16.86 31.74
N TYR A 465 -7.00 -15.59 31.44
CA TYR A 465 -6.15 -14.69 32.22
C TYR A 465 -6.61 -14.58 33.69
N MET A 466 -7.91 -14.70 33.95
CA MET A 466 -8.48 -14.71 35.30
C MET A 466 -8.58 -16.10 35.98
N ASN A 467 -8.38 -17.19 35.24
CA ASN A 467 -8.50 -18.58 35.75
C ASN A 467 -7.20 -19.36 35.55
N SER A 468 -6.06 -18.67 35.52
CA SER A 468 -4.80 -19.27 35.11
C SER A 468 -4.27 -20.34 36.08
N GLU A 469 -4.79 -20.39 37.31
CA GLU A 469 -4.43 -21.38 38.33
C GLU A 469 -4.74 -22.83 37.92
N ASN A 470 -5.73 -23.04 37.04
CA ASN A 470 -6.18 -24.37 36.61
C ASN A 470 -5.65 -24.80 35.24
N SER A 471 -4.85 -23.95 34.57
CA SER A 471 -4.33 -24.23 33.24
C SER A 471 -2.82 -24.35 33.25
N ASP A 472 -2.31 -25.26 32.41
CA ASP A 472 -0.88 -25.55 32.22
C ASP A 472 0.01 -24.30 32.20
N SER A 473 1.29 -24.53 32.51
CA SER A 473 2.40 -23.58 32.65
C SER A 473 2.75 -22.77 31.39
N GLN A 474 1.77 -22.04 30.86
CA GLN A 474 1.87 -21.27 29.65
C GLN A 474 1.89 -19.79 30.00
N ASN A 475 2.77 -19.04 29.36
CA ASN A 475 2.79 -17.59 29.48
C ASN A 475 1.68 -16.95 28.63
N THR A 476 1.47 -15.65 28.83
CA THR A 476 0.43 -14.87 28.14
C THR A 476 0.55 -14.91 26.61
N ARG A 477 1.78 -14.82 26.08
CA ARG A 477 2.03 -14.92 24.63
C ARG A 477 1.65 -16.29 24.08
N GLN A 478 2.12 -17.37 24.72
CA GLN A 478 1.85 -18.74 24.32
C GLN A 478 0.35 -19.01 24.31
N LYS A 479 -0.37 -18.55 25.33
CA LYS A 479 -1.83 -18.68 25.35
C LYS A 479 -2.49 -17.91 24.21
N TRP A 480 -2.08 -16.67 23.97
CA TRP A 480 -2.60 -15.86 22.87
C TRP A 480 -2.40 -16.55 21.51
N GLN A 481 -1.20 -17.09 21.26
CA GLN A 481 -0.87 -17.84 20.04
C GLN A 481 -1.73 -19.11 19.89
N GLN A 482 -1.96 -19.85 20.98
CA GLN A 482 -2.87 -21.01 20.96
C GLN A 482 -4.32 -20.64 20.67
N LEU A 483 -4.79 -19.52 21.22
CA LEU A 483 -6.13 -19.04 20.92
C LEU A 483 -6.24 -18.60 19.46
N ILE A 484 -5.25 -17.87 18.93
CA ILE A 484 -5.20 -17.54 17.49
C ILE A 484 -5.28 -18.82 16.65
N TYR A 485 -4.49 -19.85 17.00
CA TYR A 485 -4.50 -21.13 16.31
C TYR A 485 -5.88 -21.81 16.37
N LYS A 486 -6.51 -21.87 17.55
CA LYS A 486 -7.87 -22.42 17.72
C LYS A 486 -8.88 -21.74 16.78
N TYR A 487 -8.76 -20.43 16.64
CA TYR A 487 -9.64 -19.64 15.77
C TYR A 487 -9.15 -19.59 14.30
N LYS A 488 -7.96 -20.12 13.95
CA LYS A 488 -7.41 -20.10 12.58
C LYS A 488 -8.29 -20.89 11.61
N ALA A 489 -8.93 -21.96 12.05
CA ALA A 489 -9.77 -22.80 11.19
C ALA A 489 -11.02 -22.08 10.63
N MET A 490 -11.42 -20.91 11.17
CA MET A 490 -12.69 -20.25 10.84
C MET A 490 -12.51 -18.78 10.47
N GLY A 491 -13.19 -18.34 9.41
CA GLY A 491 -13.29 -16.94 9.00
C GLY A 491 -11.97 -16.28 8.62
N ALA A 492 -11.93 -14.96 8.81
CA ALA A 492 -10.80 -14.09 8.48
C ALA A 492 -9.58 -14.33 9.37
N ASP A 493 -8.37 -14.16 8.86
CA ASP A 493 -7.17 -14.20 9.69
C ASP A 493 -6.98 -12.91 10.50
N ILE A 494 -6.52 -13.06 11.74
CA ILE A 494 -6.33 -11.94 12.69
C ILE A 494 -5.04 -11.21 12.37
N GLU A 495 -3.98 -11.96 12.05
CA GLU A 495 -2.66 -11.45 11.73
C GLU A 495 -2.62 -11.03 10.26
N GLN A 496 -2.92 -9.76 10.03
CA GLN A 496 -2.81 -9.14 8.71
C GLN A 496 -1.78 -8.01 8.76
N ASP A 497 -1.02 -7.87 7.68
CA ASP A 497 -0.13 -6.74 7.50
C ASP A 497 -0.92 -5.42 7.57
N ASP A 498 -0.38 -4.46 8.33
CA ASP A 498 -0.95 -3.13 8.35
C ASP A 498 -0.90 -2.51 6.95
N LYS A 499 -2.06 -2.06 6.48
CA LYS A 499 -2.19 -1.36 5.21
C LYS A 499 -1.53 0.01 5.31
N GLN A 500 -0.28 0.09 4.86
CA GLN A 500 0.51 1.32 4.84
C GLN A 500 0.20 2.14 3.59
N TRP A 501 0.03 3.45 3.77
CA TRP A 501 -0.07 4.39 2.66
C TRP A 501 1.28 5.11 2.49
N PRO A 502 1.77 5.28 1.25
CA PRO A 502 3.00 6.02 1.00
C PRO A 502 2.96 7.44 1.57
N SER A 503 4.14 7.96 1.94
CA SER A 503 4.32 9.31 2.48
C SER A 503 3.76 10.40 1.55
N THR A 504 4.00 10.25 0.25
CA THR A 504 3.52 11.13 -0.83
C THR A 504 1.99 11.18 -0.90
N VAL A 505 1.36 10.02 -0.75
CA VAL A 505 -0.09 9.88 -0.74
C VAL A 505 -0.66 10.56 0.51
N LEU A 506 -0.06 10.35 1.68
CA LEU A 506 -0.47 11.06 2.90
C LEU A 506 -0.34 12.58 2.76
N ASN A 507 0.76 13.07 2.19
CA ASN A 507 0.94 14.50 1.93
C ASN A 507 -0.14 15.06 0.99
N SER A 508 -0.45 14.36 -0.09
CA SER A 508 -1.45 14.82 -1.07
C SER A 508 -2.87 14.81 -0.51
N ILE A 509 -3.24 13.81 0.29
CA ILE A 509 -4.53 13.77 1.01
C ILE A 509 -4.60 14.92 2.02
N GLY A 510 -3.54 15.11 2.80
CA GLY A 510 -3.48 16.20 3.79
C GLY A 510 -3.61 17.57 3.12
N LYS A 511 -2.83 17.82 2.06
CA LYS A 511 -2.91 19.04 1.26
C LYS A 511 -4.32 19.28 0.71
N PHE A 512 -4.98 18.22 0.22
CA PHE A 512 -6.37 18.30 -0.25
C PHE A 512 -7.35 18.70 0.85
N LEU A 513 -7.16 18.23 2.09
CA LEU A 513 -8.07 18.53 3.20
C LEU A 513 -7.80 19.90 3.86
N TYR A 514 -6.59 20.44 3.73
CA TYR A 514 -6.23 21.77 4.23
C TYR A 514 -6.64 22.90 3.27
N ASN A 515 -6.62 22.62 1.97
CA ASN A 515 -7.09 23.53 0.93
C ASN A 515 -8.62 23.49 0.84
#